data_AF-A0A5R8QF75-F1
#
_entry.id   AF-A0A5R8QF75-F1
#
_cell.length_a   1.000
_cell.length_b   1.000
_cell.length_c   1.000
_cell.angle_alpha   90.00
_cell.angle_beta   90.00
_cell.angle_gamma   90.00
#
_symmetry.space_group_name_H-M   'P 1'
#
loop_
_entity.id
_entity.type
_entity.pdbx_description
1 polymer ?
#
loop_
_entity_poly.entity_id
_entity_poly.type
_entity_poly.pdbx_seq_one_letter_code
_entity_poly.pdbx_strand_id
1 'polypeptide(L)' 'MADFRALTRRSLISILGAVVAGLNATTAAQAKSSKAAANYRGAPNGGQSCANCSYFYPPSGCGVVSGPVSARGWCKLWG' A
#
# COMPACT_ATOMS: atom_id res chain seq x y z
N MET A 1 -17.17 2.26 -46.65
CA MET A 1 -18.55 1.93 -46.22
C MET A 1 -18.65 0.41 -46.22
N ALA A 2 -18.83 -0.21 -45.05
CA ALA A 2 -19.00 -1.66 -44.92
C ALA A 2 -20.28 -1.91 -44.11
N ASP A 3 -21.25 -2.50 -44.78
CA ASP A 3 -22.63 -2.63 -44.37
C ASP A 3 -22.87 -3.67 -43.25
N PHE A 4 -23.50 -3.23 -42.17
CA PHE A 4 -23.96 -4.02 -41.02
C PHE A 4 -25.26 -4.79 -41.32
N ARG A 5 -25.23 -5.74 -42.26
CA ARG A 5 -26.44 -6.47 -42.70
C ARG A 5 -26.40 -7.99 -42.51
N ALA A 6 -25.73 -8.50 -41.47
CA ALA A 6 -25.71 -9.94 -41.22
C ALA A 6 -25.64 -10.37 -39.74
N LEU A 7 -26.10 -9.55 -38.80
CA LEU A 7 -26.29 -9.99 -37.40
C LEU A 7 -27.71 -10.53 -37.18
N THR A 8 -28.07 -11.53 -37.97
CA THR A 8 -29.35 -12.23 -37.84
C THR A 8 -29.14 -13.49 -37.02
N ARG A 9 -29.35 -13.33 -35.70
CA ARG A 9 -29.85 -14.30 -34.72
C ARG A 9 -29.54 -15.79 -34.99
N ARG A 10 -28.79 -16.39 -34.07
CA ARG A 10 -28.47 -17.84 -33.94
C ARG A 10 -27.29 -18.28 -34.79
N SER A 11 -26.11 -18.26 -34.19
CA SER A 11 -25.27 -19.46 -34.17
C SER A 11 -24.01 -19.27 -33.33
N LEU A 12 -23.84 -20.23 -32.40
CA LEU A 12 -22.58 -20.83 -32.03
C LEU A 12 -21.68 -20.03 -31.07
N ILE A 13 -22.01 -20.24 -29.78
CA ILE A 13 -21.08 -20.60 -28.72
C ILE A 13 -19.73 -21.06 -29.31
N SER A 14 -18.73 -20.20 -29.25
CA SER A 14 -17.35 -20.54 -29.55
C SER A 14 -16.51 -20.06 -28.37
N ILE A 15 -16.11 -21.08 -27.61
CA ILE A 15 -15.35 -21.04 -26.37
C ILE A 15 -13.96 -20.50 -26.69
N LEU A 16 -13.62 -19.31 -26.23
CA LEU A 16 -12.24 -18.81 -26.22
C LEU A 16 -11.87 -18.53 -24.76
N GLY A 17 -11.11 -19.47 -24.20
CA GLY A 17 -10.67 -19.50 -22.81
C GLY A 17 -9.87 -18.26 -22.45
N ALA A 18 -10.34 -17.55 -21.43
CA ALA A 18 -9.58 -16.51 -20.77
C ALA A 18 -8.61 -17.16 -19.78
N VAL A 19 -7.37 -17.43 -20.20
CA VAL A 19 -6.28 -17.72 -19.26
C VAL A 19 -5.83 -16.37 -18.69
N VAL A 20 -6.44 -15.96 -17.59
CA VAL A 20 -5.98 -14.78 -16.85
C VAL A 20 -4.76 -15.21 -16.04
N ALA A 21 -3.57 -15.08 -16.62
CA ALA A 21 -2.32 -15.28 -15.89
C ALA A 21 -2.27 -14.25 -14.77
N GLY A 22 -2.45 -14.72 -13.53
CA GLY A 22 -2.42 -13.90 -12.33
C GLY A 22 -1.06 -13.19 -12.22
N LEU A 23 -1.06 -11.89 -12.50
CA LEU A 23 0.03 -11.01 -12.13
C LEU A 23 0.06 -10.96 -10.60
N ASN A 24 0.89 -11.81 -10.01
CA ASN A 24 1.27 -11.71 -8.61
C ASN A 24 2.11 -10.43 -8.47
N ALA A 25 1.44 -9.30 -8.29
CA ALA A 25 2.08 -8.06 -7.86
C ALA A 25 2.60 -8.31 -6.44
N THR A 26 3.84 -8.79 -6.34
CA THR A 26 4.58 -8.82 -5.09
C THR A 26 4.81 -7.37 -4.70
N THR A 27 3.92 -6.82 -3.88
CA THR A 27 4.16 -5.56 -3.18
C THR A 27 5.43 -5.74 -2.38
N ALA A 28 6.52 -5.11 -2.83
CA ALA A 28 7.78 -5.10 -2.10
C ALA A 28 7.51 -4.47 -0.72
N ALA A 29 7.41 -5.31 0.31
CA ALA A 29 7.37 -4.83 1.68
C ALA A 29 8.70 -4.11 1.94
N GLN A 30 8.67 -2.78 1.95
CA GLN A 30 9.88 -2.02 2.27
C GLN A 30 10.36 -2.41 3.66
N ALA A 31 11.65 -2.75 3.76
CA ALA A 31 12.25 -3.10 5.02
C ALA A 31 12.11 -1.92 6.00
N LYS A 32 11.36 -2.14 7.08
CA LYS A 32 11.16 -1.15 8.14
C LYS A 32 12.44 -0.98 8.94
N SER A 33 12.79 0.26 9.27
CA SER A 33 13.89 0.59 10.16
C SER A 33 13.58 0.20 11.61
N SER A 34 14.54 -0.39 12.31
CA SER A 34 14.42 -0.63 13.74
C SER A 34 14.28 0.70 14.52
N LYS A 35 13.63 0.69 15.68
CA LYS A 35 13.54 1.87 16.56
C LYS A 35 14.88 2.53 16.84
N ALA A 36 15.92 1.73 17.10
CA ALA A 36 17.28 2.22 17.32
C ALA A 36 17.84 2.93 16.08
N ALA A 37 17.70 2.33 14.89
CA ALA A 37 18.13 2.92 13.64
C ALA A 37 17.38 4.22 13.30
N ALA A 38 16.09 4.29 13.65
CA ALA A 38 15.25 5.46 13.48
C ALA A 38 15.42 6.52 14.58
N ASN A 39 16.28 6.30 15.58
CA ASN A 39 16.38 7.15 16.78
C ASN A 39 15.00 7.46 17.39
N TYR A 40 14.16 6.42 17.48
CA TYR A 40 12.80 6.57 18.00
C TYR A 40 12.82 6.99 19.47
N ARG A 41 11.99 7.98 19.79
CA ARG A 41 11.76 8.52 21.13
C ARG A 41 10.27 8.44 21.45
N GLY A 42 9.94 8.17 22.71
CA GLY A 42 8.55 8.15 23.19
C GLY A 42 7.95 9.54 23.43
N ALA A 43 8.74 10.60 23.24
CA ALA A 43 8.35 11.99 23.40
C ALA A 43 8.42 12.73 22.04
N PRO A 44 7.62 13.79 21.86
CA PRO A 44 7.64 14.56 20.64
C PRO A 44 8.93 15.37 20.52
N ASN A 45 9.30 15.72 19.30
CA ASN A 45 10.43 16.60 19.00
C ASN A 45 9.91 18.00 18.66
N GLY A 46 9.65 18.81 19.68
CA GLY A 46 8.97 20.09 19.53
C GLY A 46 7.55 19.89 19.01
N GLY A 47 7.24 20.46 17.84
CA GLY A 47 5.94 20.28 17.16
C GLY A 47 5.82 18.98 16.34
N GLN A 48 6.88 18.18 16.25
CA GLN A 48 6.89 16.94 15.46
C GLN A 48 6.58 15.74 16.36
N SER A 49 5.56 14.98 15.98
CA SER A 49 5.13 13.77 16.67
C SER A 49 4.62 12.72 15.68
N CYS A 50 4.43 11.49 16.12
CA CYS A 50 3.81 10.48 15.28
C CYS A 50 2.33 10.81 14.99
N ALA A 51 1.63 11.56 15.86
CA ALA A 51 0.25 11.97 15.65
C ALA A 51 0.05 12.88 14.42
N ASN A 52 1.10 13.62 14.02
CA ASN A 52 1.13 14.46 12.82
C ASN A 52 2.19 13.99 11.81
N CYS A 53 2.47 12.68 11.77
CA CYS A 53 3.39 12.04 10.83
C CYS A 53 2.59 11.28 9.77
N SER A 54 2.98 11.40 8.50
CA SER A 54 2.33 10.75 7.35
C SER A 54 2.49 9.22 7.40
N TYR A 55 3.55 8.73 8.05
CA TYR A 55 3.83 7.29 8.16
C TYR A 55 3.16 6.60 9.36
N PHE A 56 2.53 7.34 10.26
CA PHE A 56 1.91 6.77 11.46
C PHE A 56 0.52 6.23 11.14
N TYR A 57 0.25 4.99 11.54
CA TYR A 57 -1.10 4.43 11.57
C TYR A 57 -1.52 4.17 13.02
N PRO A 58 -2.63 4.77 13.49
CA PRO A 58 -3.14 4.50 14.82
C PRO A 58 -3.54 3.02 14.97
N PRO A 59 -3.54 2.46 16.20
CA PRO A 59 -3.21 3.12 17.47
C PRO A 59 -1.72 3.15 17.81
N SER A 60 -0.91 2.26 17.21
CA SER A 60 0.49 2.08 17.62
C SER A 60 1.45 1.70 16.49
N GLY A 61 1.20 2.14 15.26
CA GLY A 61 1.90 1.62 14.10
C GLY A 61 2.63 2.65 13.25
N CYS A 62 3.68 2.21 12.54
CA CYS A 62 4.46 3.05 11.63
C CYS A 62 4.87 2.31 10.35
N GLY A 63 4.81 3.01 9.21
CA GLY A 63 5.17 2.47 7.89
C GLY A 63 6.67 2.28 7.71
N VAL A 64 7.47 3.08 8.43
CA VAL A 64 8.94 3.10 8.30
C VAL A 64 9.67 2.59 9.54
N VAL A 65 9.02 2.54 10.71
CA VAL A 65 9.61 2.01 11.95
C VAL A 65 9.00 0.66 12.32
N SER A 66 9.86 -0.31 12.62
CA SER A 66 9.49 -1.62 13.13
C SER A 66 9.08 -1.56 14.60
N GLY A 67 7.99 -2.27 14.92
CA GLY A 67 7.45 -2.36 16.29
C GLY A 67 6.48 -1.23 16.65
N PRO A 68 5.96 -1.24 17.89
CA PRO A 68 4.90 -0.34 18.30
C PRO A 68 5.40 1.11 18.46
N VAL A 69 4.73 2.07 17.85
CA VAL A 69 5.03 3.51 17.89
C VAL A 69 3.89 4.24 18.60
N SER A 70 4.20 5.15 19.51
CA SER A 70 3.18 5.94 20.22
C SER A 70 2.83 7.18 19.40
N ALA A 71 1.57 7.64 19.43
CA ALA A 71 1.16 8.89 18.78
C ALA A 71 1.98 10.11 19.26
N ARG A 72 2.39 10.13 20.54
CA ARG A 72 3.26 11.19 21.10
C ARG A 72 4.76 10.96 20.85
N GLY A 73 5.13 9.87 20.21
CA GLY A 73 6.53 9.57 19.90
C GLY A 73 7.06 10.41 18.74
N TRP A 74 8.34 10.25 18.44
CA TRP A 74 9.00 10.85 17.28
C TRP A 74 10.17 9.97 16.85
N CYS A 75 10.54 10.02 15.56
CA CYS A 75 11.75 9.37 15.05
C CYS A 75 12.42 10.27 14.01
N LYS A 76 13.70 10.02 13.70
CA LYS A 76 14.46 10.80 12.72
C LYS A 76 13.92 10.71 11.28
N LEU A 77 13.07 9.73 11.00
CA LEU A 77 12.43 9.49 9.70
C LEU A 77 11.05 10.18 9.60
N TRP A 78 10.76 11.11 10.51
CA TRP A 78 9.50 11.86 10.56
C TRP A 78 9.26 12.61 9.25
N GLY A 79 8.03 12.49 8.73
CA GLY A 79 7.53 13.11 7.50
C GLY A 79 6.09 12.72 7.25
#